data_AF-A0A3C1VUT1-F1
#
_entry.id   AF-A0A3C1VUT1-F1
#
_cell.length_a   1.000
_cell.length_b   1.000
_cell.length_c   1.000
_cell.angle_alpha   90.00
_cell.angle_beta   90.00
_cell.angle_gamma   90.00
#
_symmetry.space_group_name_H-M   'P 1'
#
loop_
_entity.id
_entity.type
_entity.pdbx_description
1 polymer ?
#
loop_
_entity_poly.entity_id
_entity_poly.type
_entity_poly.pdbx_seq_one_letter_code
_entity_poly.pdbx_strand_id
1 'polypeptide(L)'
;MIPLLFLLASGSGFSQGNSSYDVPRTPDGHPDLQGVWENNTITPVERPDVFGDKEYLTDDDMVFISQRIDEIMAAGEDALFGGGVLEAVFSGEIASYDPTTGNYDSQWMAERTVHRRTSQITDPPNGKYPPRTEAAIAAARGL
;
A
#
# COMPACT_ATOMS: atom_id res chain seq x y z
N MET A 1 -26.84 -14.50 48.43
CA MET A 1 -25.69 -13.72 47.91
C MET A 1 -24.54 -14.69 47.70
N ILE A 2 -24.20 -14.99 46.45
CA ILE A 2 -23.07 -15.84 46.05
C ILE A 2 -22.14 -14.93 45.23
N PRO A 3 -20.85 -14.77 45.57
CA PRO A 3 -19.98 -13.92 44.77
C PRO A 3 -19.55 -14.70 43.53
N LEU A 4 -19.80 -14.12 42.35
CA LEU A 4 -19.35 -14.63 41.07
C LEU A 4 -17.90 -14.18 40.86
N LEU A 5 -16.98 -15.15 40.86
CA LEU A 5 -15.57 -14.93 40.61
C LEU A 5 -15.34 -14.75 39.09
N PHE A 6 -14.98 -13.55 38.66
CA PHE A 6 -14.56 -13.29 37.27
C PHE A 6 -13.13 -13.79 37.08
N LEU A 7 -12.97 -14.87 36.31
CA LEU A 7 -11.68 -15.36 35.85
C LEU A 7 -11.28 -14.54 34.60
N LEU A 8 -10.31 -13.63 34.73
CA LEU A 8 -9.65 -13.00 33.59
C LEU A 8 -8.80 -14.06 32.88
N ALA A 9 -9.33 -14.62 31.79
CA ALA A 9 -8.54 -15.40 30.85
C ALA A 9 -7.71 -14.43 30.00
N SER A 10 -6.44 -14.26 30.37
CA SER A 10 -5.46 -13.63 29.48
C SER A 10 -5.35 -14.49 28.23
N GLY A 11 -5.91 -14.02 27.11
CA GLY A 11 -5.74 -14.66 25.82
C GLY A 11 -4.26 -14.70 25.47
N SER A 12 -3.67 -15.89 25.44
CA SER A 12 -2.34 -16.09 24.88
C SER A 12 -2.40 -15.68 23.41
N GLY A 13 -1.79 -14.54 23.07
CA GLY A 13 -1.56 -14.18 21.67
C GLY A 13 -0.78 -15.31 21.02
N PHE A 14 -1.35 -15.94 20.01
CA PHE A 14 -0.64 -16.87 19.16
C PHE A 14 0.44 -16.07 18.41
N SER A 15 1.65 -16.04 18.97
CA SER A 15 2.83 -15.68 18.20
C SER A 15 2.92 -16.65 17.03
N GLN A 16 2.72 -16.18 15.80
CA GLN A 16 3.04 -16.92 14.58
C GLN A 16 4.56 -17.05 14.47
N GLY A 17 5.17 -17.81 15.38
CA GLY A 17 6.61 -18.02 15.45
C GLY A 17 6.96 -19.39 14.91
N ASN A 18 6.89 -19.58 13.59
CA ASN A 18 7.63 -20.68 12.97
C ASN A 18 8.11 -20.31 11.56
N SER A 19 8.94 -19.27 11.49
CA SER A 19 9.91 -19.12 10.40
C SER A 19 11.30 -19.30 11.00
N SER A 20 12.04 -20.31 10.54
CA SER A 20 13.48 -20.49 10.80
C SER A 20 14.32 -19.43 10.07
N TYR A 21 13.84 -18.19 10.04
CA TYR A 21 14.44 -17.10 9.30
C TYR A 21 15.39 -16.33 10.21
N ASP A 22 16.68 -16.48 9.94
CA ASP A 22 17.73 -15.68 10.56
C ASP A 22 17.90 -14.38 9.77
N VAL A 23 17.61 -13.24 10.41
CA VAL A 23 17.76 -11.91 9.82
C VAL A 23 19.26 -11.67 9.53
N PRO A 24 19.67 -11.44 8.27
CA PRO A 24 21.04 -11.07 7.94
C PRO A 24 21.45 -9.80 8.71
N ARG A 25 22.71 -9.74 9.14
CA ARG A 25 23.21 -8.60 9.93
C ARG A 25 24.48 -8.03 9.33
N THR A 26 24.62 -6.71 9.44
CA THR A 26 25.86 -5.99 9.16
C THR A 26 26.94 -6.35 10.20
N PRO A 27 28.24 -6.07 9.95
CA PRO A 27 29.32 -6.39 10.89
C PRO A 27 29.19 -5.77 12.30
N ASP A 28 28.45 -4.66 12.42
CA ASP A 28 28.12 -3.98 13.69
C ASP A 28 26.80 -4.47 14.32
N GLY A 29 26.15 -5.49 13.72
CA GLY A 29 25.06 -6.24 14.32
C GLY A 29 23.64 -5.74 14.01
N HIS A 30 23.48 -4.72 13.17
CA HIS A 30 22.17 -4.23 12.72
C HIS A 30 21.57 -5.13 11.63
N PRO A 31 20.23 -5.18 11.45
CA PRO A 31 19.63 -5.84 10.30
C PRO A 31 20.19 -5.30 8.98
N ASP A 32 20.62 -6.19 8.09
CA ASP A 32 21.12 -5.81 6.78
C ASP A 32 19.94 -5.59 5.82
N LEU A 33 19.67 -4.32 5.49
CA LEU A 33 18.63 -3.89 4.55
C LEU A 33 19.22 -3.48 3.19
N GLN A 34 20.48 -3.84 2.91
CA GLN A 34 21.09 -3.61 1.60
C GLN A 34 20.42 -4.49 0.53
N GLY A 35 20.34 -3.97 -0.69
CA GLY A 35 19.73 -4.68 -1.81
C GLY A 35 19.32 -3.75 -2.94
N VAL A 36 18.69 -4.34 -3.95
CA VAL A 36 17.99 -3.60 -5.01
C VAL A 36 16.53 -3.51 -4.60
N TRP A 37 16.03 -2.27 -4.51
CA TRP A 37 14.67 -1.98 -4.13
C TRP A 37 13.94 -1.35 -5.31
N GLU A 38 12.74 -1.83 -5.60
CA GLU A 38 11.88 -1.30 -6.65
C GLU A 38 10.73 -0.48 -6.04
N ASN A 39 10.26 0.52 -6.79
CA ASN A 39 9.11 1.36 -6.43
C ASN A 39 8.00 1.33 -7.49
N ASN A 40 7.98 0.29 -8.32
CA ASN A 40 7.09 0.12 -9.46
C ASN A 40 5.72 -0.50 -9.08
N THR A 41 5.46 -0.74 -7.80
CA THR A 41 4.16 -1.27 -7.36
C THR A 41 3.04 -0.24 -7.55
N ILE A 42 1.86 -0.72 -7.94
CA ILE A 42 0.64 0.10 -7.96
C ILE A 42 -0.14 0.07 -6.65
N THR A 43 0.34 -0.67 -5.64
CA THR A 43 -0.35 -0.78 -4.35
C THR A 43 -0.30 0.56 -3.62
N PRO A 44 -1.44 1.26 -3.45
CA PRO A 44 -1.46 2.58 -2.83
C PRO A 44 -1.20 2.47 -1.34
N VAL A 45 -0.73 3.55 -0.71
CA VAL A 45 -0.49 3.55 0.74
C VAL A 45 -1.80 3.33 1.50
N GLU A 46 -2.80 4.17 1.20
CA GLU A 46 -4.17 4.03 1.71
C GLU A 46 -5.06 3.31 0.71
N ARG A 47 -6.04 2.53 1.19
CA ARG A 47 -7.02 1.87 0.33
C ARG A 47 -7.91 2.89 -0.37
N PRO A 48 -7.97 2.94 -1.70
CA PRO A 48 -8.92 3.76 -2.42
C PRO A 48 -10.37 3.37 -2.13
N ASP A 49 -11.27 4.35 -2.14
CA ASP A 49 -12.68 4.13 -1.79
C ASP A 49 -13.39 3.17 -2.75
N VAL A 50 -12.93 3.09 -4.02
CA VAL A 50 -13.42 2.13 -5.02
C VAL A 50 -13.29 0.67 -4.57
N PHE A 51 -12.35 0.36 -3.67
CA PHE A 51 -12.21 -0.99 -3.13
C PHE A 51 -13.04 -1.22 -1.86
N GLY A 52 -13.58 -0.18 -1.22
CA GLY A 52 -14.33 -0.32 0.03
C GLY A 52 -13.56 -1.13 1.09
N ASP A 53 -14.17 -2.21 1.59
CA ASP A 53 -13.56 -3.11 2.58
C ASP A 53 -12.73 -4.26 1.95
N LYS A 54 -12.54 -4.27 0.63
CA LYS A 54 -11.81 -5.32 -0.08
C LYS A 54 -10.32 -5.23 0.22
N GLU A 55 -9.82 -6.07 1.12
CA GLU A 55 -8.38 -6.15 1.45
C GLU A 55 -7.55 -6.73 0.29
N TYR A 56 -8.15 -7.62 -0.49
CA TYR A 56 -7.50 -8.34 -1.59
C TYR A 56 -8.30 -8.32 -2.89
N LEU A 57 -7.59 -8.09 -3.98
CA LEU A 57 -8.06 -8.20 -5.34
C LEU A 57 -8.42 -9.66 -5.70
N THR A 58 -9.58 -9.82 -6.33
CA THR A 58 -10.00 -11.09 -6.93
C THR A 58 -9.22 -11.35 -8.21
N ASP A 59 -9.25 -12.57 -8.74
CA ASP A 59 -8.57 -12.89 -10.01
C ASP A 59 -9.10 -12.01 -11.15
N ASP A 60 -10.41 -11.77 -11.19
CA ASP A 60 -11.02 -10.88 -12.18
C ASP A 60 -10.52 -9.43 -12.07
N ASP A 61 -10.30 -8.91 -10.86
CA ASP A 61 -9.73 -7.57 -10.70
C ASP A 61 -8.30 -7.52 -11.21
N MET A 62 -7.50 -8.56 -10.94
CA MET A 62 -6.12 -8.64 -11.39
C MET A 62 -6.06 -8.63 -12.92
N VAL A 63 -6.94 -9.40 -13.57
CA VAL A 63 -7.06 -9.40 -15.04
C VAL A 63 -7.46 -8.01 -15.54
N PHE A 64 -8.51 -7.41 -14.97
CA PHE A 64 -8.98 -6.08 -15.37
C PHE A 64 -7.88 -5.00 -15.22
N ILE A 65 -7.24 -4.93 -14.04
CA ILE A 65 -6.21 -3.93 -13.75
C ILE A 65 -4.99 -4.13 -14.64
N SER A 66 -4.51 -5.36 -14.81
CA SER A 66 -3.36 -5.65 -15.67
C SER A 66 -3.64 -5.29 -17.13
N GLN A 67 -4.80 -5.69 -17.67
CA GLN A 67 -5.19 -5.32 -19.04
C GLN A 67 -5.23 -3.80 -19.22
N ARG A 68 -5.79 -3.09 -18.24
CA ARG A 68 -5.90 -1.64 -18.34
C ARG A 68 -4.55 -0.93 -18.22
N ILE A 69 -3.63 -1.46 -17.41
CA ILE A 69 -2.24 -0.98 -17.37
C ILE A 69 -1.55 -1.19 -18.72
N ASP A 70 -1.71 -2.36 -19.34
CA ASP A 70 -1.13 -2.61 -20.66
C ASP A 70 -1.63 -1.63 -21.72
N GLU A 71 -2.93 -1.33 -21.70
CA GLU A 71 -3.54 -0.31 -22.59
C GLU A 71 -2.96 1.09 -22.35
N ILE A 72 -2.83 1.50 -21.08
CA ILE A 72 -2.25 2.79 -20.70
C ILE A 72 -0.80 2.90 -21.19
N MET A 73 0.00 1.84 -20.98
CA MET A 73 1.39 1.81 -21.42
C MET A 73 1.51 1.81 -22.95
N ALA A 74 0.63 1.08 -23.64
CA ALA A 74 0.60 1.03 -25.11
C ALA A 74 0.16 2.35 -25.75
N ALA A 75 -0.63 3.17 -25.05
CA ALA A 75 -1.02 4.50 -25.53
C ALA A 75 0.19 5.45 -25.66
N GLY A 76 1.25 5.24 -24.87
CA GLY A 76 2.47 6.06 -24.95
C GLY A 76 2.27 7.52 -24.53
N GLU A 77 1.21 7.81 -23.77
CA GLU A 77 0.85 9.15 -23.28
C GLU A 77 1.61 9.50 -21.99
N ASP A 78 1.09 10.41 -21.16
CA ASP A 78 1.76 10.92 -19.95
C ASP A 78 2.25 9.81 -19.00
N ALA A 79 3.44 10.02 -18.42
CA ALA A 79 3.93 9.20 -17.32
C ALA A 79 3.07 9.40 -16.07
N LEU A 80 2.51 8.29 -15.60
CA LEU A 80 1.71 8.22 -14.37
C LEU A 80 2.57 7.75 -13.20
N PHE A 81 2.33 8.29 -12.00
CA PHE A 81 3.07 7.95 -10.79
C PHE A 81 2.14 7.55 -9.65
N GLY A 82 2.56 6.55 -8.86
CA GLY A 82 1.82 6.11 -7.68
C GLY A 82 0.34 5.89 -7.95
N GLY A 83 -0.52 6.59 -7.19
CA GLY A 83 -1.97 6.50 -7.29
C GLY A 83 -2.55 6.88 -8.66
N GLY A 84 -1.85 7.70 -9.45
CA GLY A 84 -2.32 8.12 -10.77
C GLY A 84 -2.46 6.97 -11.76
N VAL A 85 -1.65 5.89 -11.61
CA VAL A 85 -1.80 4.69 -12.44
C VAL A 85 -3.16 4.04 -12.18
N LEU A 86 -3.52 3.89 -10.91
CA LEU A 86 -4.77 3.25 -10.50
C LEU A 86 -5.98 4.14 -10.80
N GLU A 87 -5.83 5.46 -10.68
CA GLU A 87 -6.84 6.43 -11.11
C GLU A 87 -7.14 6.27 -12.61
N ALA A 88 -6.12 6.29 -13.46
CA ALA A 88 -6.27 6.08 -14.91
C ALA A 88 -6.88 4.72 -15.27
N VAL A 89 -6.62 3.68 -14.46
CA VAL A 89 -7.25 2.37 -14.63
C VAL A 89 -8.77 2.46 -14.49
N PHE A 90 -9.27 3.22 -13.52
CA PHE A 90 -10.71 3.33 -13.27
C PHE A 90 -11.40 4.47 -14.04
N SER A 91 -10.74 5.61 -14.23
CA SER A 91 -11.30 6.77 -14.92
C SER A 91 -11.22 6.64 -16.45
N GLY A 92 -10.20 5.93 -16.92
CA GLY A 92 -9.86 5.85 -18.34
C GLY A 92 -9.03 7.02 -18.85
N GLU A 93 -8.75 8.02 -18.02
CA GLU A 93 -8.01 9.24 -18.39
C GLU A 93 -6.53 9.11 -18.04
N ILE A 94 -5.65 9.33 -19.03
CA ILE A 94 -4.20 9.31 -18.85
C ILE A 94 -3.74 10.77 -18.73
N ALA A 95 -3.70 11.26 -17.49
CA ALA A 95 -3.29 12.64 -17.21
C ALA A 95 -2.27 12.68 -16.08
N SER A 96 -1.17 13.40 -16.30
CA SER A 96 -0.23 13.75 -15.26
C SER A 96 -0.86 14.65 -14.19
N TYR A 97 -0.40 14.53 -12.94
CA TYR A 97 -0.78 15.42 -11.84
C TYR A 97 -0.21 16.84 -11.95
N ASP A 98 0.85 17.06 -12.76
CA ASP A 98 1.41 18.39 -13.05
C ASP A 98 1.23 18.73 -14.53
N PRO A 99 0.11 19.38 -14.90
CA PRO A 99 -0.12 19.82 -16.28
C PRO A 99 0.68 21.08 -16.66
N THR A 100 1.38 21.71 -15.71
CA THR A 100 2.05 23.01 -15.89
C THR A 100 3.48 22.87 -16.40
N THR A 101 4.26 21.98 -15.79
CA THR A 101 5.64 21.72 -16.21
C THR A 101 5.71 20.69 -17.34
N GLY A 102 4.67 19.83 -17.43
CA GLY A 102 4.66 18.64 -18.27
C GLY A 102 5.45 17.49 -17.64
N ASN A 103 5.04 16.27 -17.93
CA ASN A 103 5.77 15.06 -17.56
C ASN A 103 6.45 14.44 -18.78
N TYR A 104 7.36 13.50 -18.53
CA TYR A 104 7.77 12.52 -19.54
C TYR A 104 6.54 11.70 -19.98
N ASP A 105 6.66 11.05 -21.14
CA ASP A 105 5.71 10.02 -21.53
C ASP A 105 6.01 8.68 -20.83
N SER A 106 5.08 7.73 -20.97
CA SER A 106 5.11 6.44 -20.30
C SER A 106 6.26 5.53 -20.74
N GLN A 107 6.98 5.82 -21.83
CA GLN A 107 8.09 4.98 -22.32
C GLN A 107 9.30 4.99 -21.37
N TRP A 108 9.39 6.01 -20.51
CA TRP A 108 10.45 6.15 -19.50
C TRP A 108 10.11 5.43 -18.18
N MET A 109 8.92 4.85 -18.07
CA MET A 109 8.46 4.19 -16.85
C MET A 109 8.81 2.71 -16.84
N ALA A 110 9.21 2.21 -15.67
CA ALA A 110 9.34 0.78 -15.45
C ALA A 110 7.97 0.08 -15.53
N GLU A 111 7.98 -1.19 -15.93
CA GLU A 111 6.81 -2.05 -15.88
C GLU A 111 6.23 -2.09 -14.46
N ARG A 112 4.90 -2.05 -14.37
CA ARG A 112 4.18 -1.95 -13.11
C ARG A 112 3.95 -3.32 -12.49
N THR A 113 4.23 -3.41 -11.20
CA THR A 113 3.92 -4.62 -10.43
C THR A 113 2.56 -4.49 -9.76
N VAL A 114 1.65 -5.40 -10.09
CA VAL A 114 0.33 -5.51 -9.45
C VAL A 114 0.39 -6.56 -8.34
N HIS A 115 0.20 -6.14 -7.09
CA HIS A 115 -0.01 -7.06 -5.97
C HIS A 115 -1.50 -7.19 -5.68
N ARG A 116 -1.89 -8.29 -5.05
CA ARG A 116 -3.29 -8.51 -4.69
C ARG A 116 -3.78 -7.60 -3.57
N ARG A 117 -2.90 -6.98 -2.79
CA ARG A 117 -3.32 -6.14 -1.67
C ARG A 117 -3.79 -4.78 -2.19
N THR A 118 -4.88 -4.26 -1.64
CA THR A 118 -5.47 -2.98 -2.08
C THR A 118 -4.93 -1.75 -1.33
N SER A 119 -4.06 -1.95 -0.34
CA SER A 119 -3.40 -0.90 0.46
C SER A 119 -2.08 -1.40 1.07
N GLN A 120 -1.09 -0.53 1.27
CA GLN A 120 0.10 -0.89 2.06
C GLN A 120 -0.20 -0.89 3.56
N ILE A 121 -1.12 -0.02 4.01
CA ILE A 121 -1.63 -0.04 5.38
C ILE A 121 -2.52 -1.27 5.56
N THR A 122 -2.19 -2.10 6.54
CA THR A 122 -2.94 -3.31 6.90
C THR A 122 -3.68 -3.17 8.23
N ASP A 123 -3.18 -2.31 9.12
CA ASP A 123 -3.82 -1.94 10.37
C ASP A 123 -3.88 -0.40 10.47
N PRO A 124 -5.07 0.21 10.54
CA PRO A 124 -6.39 -0.41 10.69
C PRO A 124 -6.88 -1.22 9.47
N PRO A 125 -7.82 -2.19 9.66
CA PRO A 125 -8.29 -3.07 8.57
C PRO A 125 -8.90 -2.35 7.37
N ASN A 126 -9.38 -1.12 7.55
CA ASN A 126 -9.89 -0.28 6.45
C ASN A 126 -8.78 0.24 5.52
N GLY A 127 -7.51 -0.04 5.83
CA GLY A 127 -6.37 0.33 5.00
C GLY A 127 -6.14 1.84 4.91
N LYS A 128 -6.64 2.63 5.86
CA LYS A 128 -6.46 4.09 5.92
C LYS A 128 -5.49 4.46 7.03
N TYR A 129 -4.94 5.67 7.01
CA TYR A 129 -4.15 6.14 8.15
C TYR A 129 -4.96 6.07 9.45
N PRO A 130 -4.35 5.64 10.57
CA PRO A 130 -5.01 5.70 11.86
C PRO A 130 -5.30 7.16 12.23
N PRO A 131 -6.37 7.42 13.01
CA PRO A 131 -6.65 8.76 13.52
C PRO A 131 -5.42 9.33 14.24
N ARG A 132 -5.12 10.61 13.97
CA ARG A 132 -4.03 11.30 14.67
C ARG A 132 -4.34 11.41 16.16
N THR A 133 -3.33 11.22 17.00
CA THR A 133 -3.44 11.45 18.44
C THR A 133 -3.58 12.95 18.74
N GLU A 134 -4.17 13.30 19.89
CA GLU A 134 -4.25 14.70 20.35
C GLU A 134 -2.86 15.35 20.43
N ALA A 135 -1.85 14.61 20.89
CA ALA A 135 -0.47 15.06 20.92
C ALA A 135 0.09 15.39 19.53
N ALA A 136 -0.18 14.54 18.53
CA ALA A 136 0.24 14.78 17.15
C ALA A 136 -0.46 16.02 16.54
N ILE A 137 -1.73 16.25 16.90
CA ILE A 137 -2.47 17.44 16.47
C ILE A 137 -1.90 18.69 17.14
N ALA A 138 -1.61 18.64 18.45
CA ALA A 138 -1.03 19.75 19.19
C ALA A 138 0.36 20.15 18.65
N ALA A 139 1.23 19.17 18.36
CA ALA A 139 2.56 19.43 17.82
C ALA A 139 2.52 20.15 16.46
N ALA A 140 1.60 19.76 15.57
CA ALA A 140 1.48 20.40 14.26
C ALA A 140 0.92 21.82 14.30
N ARG A 141 0.20 22.20 15.38
CA ARG A 141 -0.30 23.57 15.58
C ARG A 141 0.74 24.51 16.21
N GLY A 142 1.82 23.95 16.76
CA GLY A 142 2.93 24.71 17.35
C GLY A 142 4.06 25.04 16.36
N LEU A 143 3.91 24.60 15.11
CA LEU A 143 4.73 24.99 13.95
C LEU A 143 4.04 26.14 13.20
#